data_AF-A0A914NX45-F1
#
_entry.id   AF-A0A914NX45-F1
#
_cell.length_a   1.000
_cell.length_b   1.000
_cell.length_c   1.000
_cell.angle_alpha   90.00
_cell.angle_beta   90.00
_cell.angle_gamma   90.00
#
_symmetry.space_group_name_H-M   'P 1'
#
loop_
_entity.id
_entity.type
_entity.pdbx_description
1 polymer ?
#
loop_
_entity_poly.entity_id
_entity_poly.type
_entity_poly.pdbx_seq_one_letter_code
_entity_poly.pdbx_strand_id
1 'polypeptide(L)'
;MSYEEASSTLKKWREEHSRRSEDVVEIWEFVFESILCCFWVMNFWVVFGTAIAALDQARHDLAIDCIQQLHQQFPKSMRVTKLQAMRLEAIGNYEDADKLYEKLIEADETNQV
;
A
#
# COMPACT_ATOMS: atom_id res chain seq x y z
N MET A 1 11.84 18.00 5.40
CA MET A 1 11.09 17.64 4.19
C MET A 1 9.62 17.89 4.45
N SER A 2 9.01 18.76 3.65
CA SER A 2 7.56 19.03 3.69
C SER A 2 6.78 17.89 3.02
N TYR A 3 5.49 17.74 3.33
CA TYR A 3 4.61 16.77 2.65
C TYR A 3 4.57 16.97 1.13
N GLU A 4 4.56 18.22 0.68
CA GLU A 4 4.48 18.53 -0.75
C GLU A 4 5.73 18.07 -1.50
N GLU A 5 6.90 18.24 -0.87
CA GLU A 5 8.19 17.77 -1.38
C GLU A 5 8.25 16.24 -1.41
N ALA A 6 7.79 15.59 -0.33
CA ALA A 6 7.72 14.14 -0.23
C ALA A 6 6.78 13.55 -1.30
N SER A 7 5.58 14.13 -1.45
CA SER A 7 4.59 13.70 -2.44
C SER A 7 5.09 13.85 -3.87
N SER A 8 5.74 14.98 -4.19
CA SER A 8 6.37 15.21 -5.50
C SER A 8 7.47 14.18 -5.79
N THR A 9 8.30 13.89 -4.78
CA THR A 9 9.38 12.90 -4.89
C THR A 9 8.84 11.49 -5.14
N LEU A 10 7.84 11.06 -4.36
CA LEU A 10 7.19 9.76 -4.54
C LEU A 10 6.48 9.64 -5.90
N LYS A 11 5.88 10.74 -6.40
CA LYS A 11 5.29 10.79 -7.73
C LYS A 11 6.35 10.57 -8.81
N LYS A 12 7.48 11.26 -8.72
CA LYS A 12 8.60 11.10 -9.65
C LYS A 12 9.13 9.66 -9.65
N TRP A 13 9.29 9.04 -8.48
CA TRP A 13 9.77 7.66 -8.40
C TRP A 13 8.81 6.65 -9.03
N ARG A 14 7.50 6.91 -8.94
CA ARG A 14 6.48 6.11 -9.62
C ARG A 14 6.61 6.21 -11.14
N GLU A 15 6.80 7.42 -11.66
CA GLU A 15 6.98 7.70 -13.10
C GLU A 15 8.28 7.09 -13.64
N GLU A 16 9.35 7.09 -12.82
CA GLU A 16 10.65 6.49 -13.15
C GLU A 16 10.68 4.96 -12.93
N HIS A 17 9.61 4.35 -12.41
CA HIS A 17 9.55 2.94 -12.00
C HIS A 17 10.72 2.50 -11.10
N SER A 18 11.26 3.45 -10.32
CA SER A 18 12.40 3.21 -9.44
C SER A 18 11.92 2.53 -8.15
N ARG A 19 12.35 1.29 -7.93
CA ARG A 19 12.00 0.51 -6.72
C ARG A 19 12.94 0.88 -5.56
N ARG A 20 12.62 1.96 -4.86
CA ARG A 20 13.32 2.46 -3.67
C ARG A 20 12.49 2.22 -2.41
N SER A 21 12.31 0.96 -2.01
CA SER A 21 11.40 0.63 -0.90
C SER A 21 11.88 1.14 0.46
N GLU A 22 13.19 1.17 0.70
CA GLU A 22 13.79 1.69 1.94
C GLU A 22 13.52 3.20 2.08
N ASP A 23 13.88 3.98 1.06
CA ASP A 23 13.69 5.44 1.08
C ASP A 23 12.20 5.84 1.20
N VAL A 24 11.29 5.07 0.59
CA VAL A 24 9.84 5.31 0.70
C VAL A 24 9.35 5.14 2.15
N VAL A 25 9.84 4.12 2.85
CA VAL A 25 9.49 3.87 4.26
C VAL A 25 10.08 4.95 5.16
N GLU A 26 11.34 5.35 4.93
CA GLU A 26 11.98 6.41 5.72
C GLU A 26 11.28 7.76 5.55
N ILE A 27 10.98 8.15 4.30
CA ILE A 27 10.18 9.35 4.01
C ILE A 27 8.84 9.27 4.73
N TRP A 28 8.23 8.08 4.76
CA TRP A 28 6.94 7.91 5.41
C TRP A 28 7.04 8.13 6.92
N GLU A 29 7.96 7.45 7.61
CA GLU A 29 8.13 7.61 9.05
C GLU A 29 8.43 9.07 9.42
N PHE A 30 9.31 9.74 8.67
CA PHE A 30 9.71 11.12 8.93
C PHE A 30 8.59 12.16 8.67
N VAL A 31 7.86 12.01 7.57
CA VAL A 31 6.85 13.00 7.14
C VAL A 31 5.51 12.79 7.87
N PHE A 32 5.16 11.55 8.20
CA PHE A 32 3.84 11.24 8.77
C PHE A 32 3.79 11.35 10.29
N GLU A 33 4.89 11.18 11.02
CA GLU A 33 4.95 11.52 12.46
C GLU A 33 4.53 12.97 12.73
N SER A 34 4.85 13.89 11.80
CA SER A 34 4.53 15.32 11.92
C SER A 34 3.14 15.72 11.40
N ILE A 35 2.47 14.86 10.61
CA ILE A 35 1.29 15.23 9.78
C ILE A 35 0.04 14.41 10.12
N LEU A 36 0.15 13.42 11.02
CA LEU A 36 -0.94 12.60 11.57
C LEU A 36 -2.22 13.38 11.96
N CYS A 37 -2.13 14.68 12.24
CA CYS A 37 -3.28 15.52 12.58
C CYS A 37 -4.19 15.91 11.40
N CYS A 38 -3.73 15.87 10.14
CA CYS A 38 -4.52 16.25 8.95
C CYS A 38 -4.93 15.02 8.12
N PHE A 39 -5.47 14.03 8.82
CA PHE A 39 -5.81 12.64 8.44
C PHE A 39 -6.68 12.41 7.17
N TRP A 40 -6.97 13.41 6.33
CA TRP A 40 -8.02 13.30 5.29
C TRP A 40 -7.65 13.72 3.86
N VAL A 41 -6.36 13.87 3.51
CA VAL A 41 -5.97 14.13 2.10
C VAL A 41 -4.68 13.38 1.72
N MET A 42 -4.48 12.19 2.27
CA MET A 42 -3.44 11.32 1.72
C MET A 42 -3.92 10.76 0.39
N ASN A 43 -3.19 11.05 -0.67
CA ASN A 43 -3.49 10.52 -1.99
C ASN A 43 -3.44 8.98 -1.94
N PHE A 44 -4.52 8.31 -2.37
CA PHE A 44 -4.62 6.84 -2.44
C PHE A 44 -3.33 6.18 -2.92
N TRP A 45 -2.72 6.75 -3.95
CA TRP A 45 -1.52 6.20 -4.56
C TRP A 45 -0.30 6.25 -3.64
N VAL A 46 -0.17 7.29 -2.82
CA VAL A 46 0.94 7.43 -1.87
C VAL A 46 0.84 6.34 -0.81
N VAL A 47 -0.31 6.21 -0.15
CA VAL A 47 -0.55 5.15 0.86
C VAL A 47 -0.38 3.76 0.28
N PHE A 48 -0.89 3.54 -0.94
CA PHE A 48 -0.74 2.27 -1.65
C PHE A 48 0.73 1.95 -1.98
N GLY A 49 1.49 2.95 -2.42
CA GLY A 49 2.93 2.80 -2.70
C GLY A 49 3.73 2.48 -1.45
N THR A 50 3.43 3.15 -0.33
CA THR A 50 4.05 2.86 0.96
C THR A 50 3.71 1.46 1.44
N ALA A 51 2.45 1.01 1.32
CA ALA A 51 2.08 -0.36 1.69
C ALA A 51 2.93 -1.41 0.96
N ILE A 52 3.19 -1.22 -0.33
CA ILE A 52 4.05 -2.11 -1.13
C ILE A 52 5.50 -2.03 -0.65
N ALA A 53 6.03 -0.82 -0.46
CA ALA A 53 7.40 -0.62 0.03
C ALA A 53 7.60 -1.22 1.43
N ALA A 54 6.60 -1.13 2.30
CA ALA A 54 6.60 -1.74 3.62
C ALA A 54 6.62 -3.27 3.56
N LEU A 55 5.83 -3.87 2.66
CA LEU A 55 5.85 -5.30 2.42
C LEU A 55 7.22 -5.76 1.88
N ASP A 56 7.83 -5.01 0.97
CA ASP A 56 9.17 -5.29 0.44
C ASP A 56 10.26 -5.27 1.52
N GLN A 57 10.10 -4.40 2.53
CA GLN A 57 11.03 -4.25 3.66
C GLN A 57 10.67 -5.17 4.84
N ALA A 58 9.70 -6.07 4.69
CA ALA A 58 9.14 -6.90 5.76
C ALA A 58 8.66 -6.11 7.00
N ARG A 59 8.34 -4.82 6.82
CA ARG A 59 7.74 -3.95 7.84
C ARG A 59 6.23 -4.17 7.85
N HIS A 60 5.81 -5.32 8.36
CA HIS A 60 4.41 -5.74 8.35
C HIS A 60 3.50 -4.80 9.15
N ASP A 61 3.99 -4.21 10.24
CA ASP A 61 3.21 -3.28 11.07
C ASP A 61 2.75 -2.07 10.25
N LEU A 62 3.68 -1.44 9.53
CA LEU A 62 3.41 -0.30 8.65
C LEU A 62 2.47 -0.70 7.50
N ALA A 63 2.68 -1.88 6.92
CA ALA A 63 1.83 -2.39 5.86
C ALA A 63 0.37 -2.58 6.33
N ILE A 64 0.16 -3.08 7.56
CA ILE A 64 -1.18 -3.26 8.14
C ILE A 64 -1.88 -1.90 8.28
N ASP A 65 -1.20 -0.91 8.85
CA ASP A 65 -1.77 0.43 9.05
C ASP A 65 -2.17 1.06 7.72
N CYS A 66 -1.30 1.02 6.72
CA CYS A 66 -1.61 1.53 5.38
C CYS A 66 -2.79 0.78 4.73
N ILE A 67 -2.84 -0.54 4.85
CA ILE A 67 -3.92 -1.37 4.30
C ILE A 67 -5.25 -1.07 4.98
N GLN A 68 -5.27 -0.90 6.31
CA GLN A 68 -6.48 -0.57 7.05
C GLN A 68 -7.03 0.80 6.65
N GLN A 69 -6.17 1.80 6.51
CA GLN A 69 -6.55 3.13 6.05
C GLN A 69 -7.14 3.08 4.63
N LEU A 70 -6.47 2.37 3.71
CA LEU A 70 -6.96 2.19 2.35
C LEU A 70 -8.31 1.46 2.30
N HIS A 71 -8.51 0.48 3.18
CA HIS A 71 -9.76 -0.27 3.26
C HIS A 71 -10.91 0.58 3.80
N GLN A 72 -10.65 1.45 4.79
CA GLN A 72 -11.66 2.38 5.31
C GLN A 72 -12.11 3.38 4.24
N GLN A 73 -11.18 3.90 3.44
CA GLN A 73 -11.50 4.86 2.38
C GLN A 73 -12.09 4.19 1.13
N PHE A 74 -11.60 3.00 0.77
CA PHE A 74 -11.97 2.29 -0.45
C PHE A 74 -12.29 0.81 -0.17
N PRO A 75 -13.37 0.52 0.57
CA PRO A 75 -13.69 -0.84 1.04
C PRO A 75 -13.98 -1.84 -0.08
N LYS A 76 -14.36 -1.36 -1.27
CA LYS A 76 -14.66 -2.18 -2.46
C LYS A 76 -13.52 -2.21 -3.48
N SER A 77 -12.34 -1.69 -3.15
CA SER A 77 -11.23 -1.64 -4.09
C SER A 77 -10.52 -2.99 -4.17
N MET A 78 -10.55 -3.60 -5.36
CA MET A 78 -9.81 -4.82 -5.69
C MET A 78 -8.31 -4.70 -5.38
N ARG A 79 -7.75 -3.50 -5.58
CA ARG A 79 -6.34 -3.22 -5.28
C ARG A 79 -6.02 -3.34 -3.79
N VAL A 80 -6.95 -2.95 -2.93
CA VAL A 80 -6.78 -3.05 -1.48
C VAL A 80 -6.91 -4.50 -1.02
N THR A 81 -7.88 -5.24 -1.58
CA THR A 81 -8.01 -6.68 -1.34
C THR A 81 -6.76 -7.44 -1.79
N LYS A 82 -6.15 -7.05 -2.93
CA LYS A 82 -4.87 -7.62 -3.38
C LYS A 82 -3.74 -7.35 -2.38
N LEU A 83 -3.63 -6.14 -1.84
CA LEU A 83 -2.63 -5.85 -0.80
C LEU A 83 -2.85 -6.68 0.47
N GLN A 84 -4.10 -6.94 0.85
CA GLN A 84 -4.41 -7.82 1.97
C GLN A 84 -3.93 -9.26 1.72
N ALA A 85 -4.15 -9.79 0.51
CA ALA A 85 -3.66 -11.10 0.11
C ALA A 85 -2.13 -11.16 0.10
N MET A 86 -1.45 -10.17 -0.49
CA MET A 86 0.02 -10.07 -0.50
C MET A 86 0.61 -10.03 0.92
N ARG A 87 -0.07 -9.36 1.86
CA ARG A 87 0.35 -9.37 3.27
C ARG A 87 0.25 -10.76 3.88
N LEU A 88 -0.84 -11.48 3.60
CA LEU A 88 -1.05 -12.85 4.10
C LEU A 88 0.01 -13.81 3.54
N GLU A 89 0.37 -13.68 2.26
CA GLU A 89 1.50 -14.41 1.67
C GLU A 89 2.82 -14.09 2.37
N ALA A 90 3.07 -12.80 2.64
CA ALA A 90 4.31 -12.37 3.27
C ALA A 90 4.49 -12.89 4.71
N ILE A 91 3.39 -13.17 5.43
CA ILE A 91 3.42 -13.80 6.76
C ILE A 91 3.31 -15.34 6.72
N GLY A 92 3.23 -15.93 5.52
CA GLY A 92 3.14 -17.39 5.32
C GLY A 92 1.73 -17.99 5.51
N ASN A 93 0.68 -17.16 5.60
CA ASN A 93 -0.70 -17.63 5.66
C ASN A 93 -1.29 -17.75 4.24
N TYR A 94 -0.86 -18.79 3.53
CA TYR A 94 -1.24 -19.02 2.14
C TYR A 94 -2.72 -19.40 1.98
N GLU A 95 -3.30 -20.15 2.93
CA GLU A 95 -4.70 -20.57 2.82
C GLU A 95 -5.69 -19.40 2.78
N ASP A 96 -5.46 -18.37 3.59
CA ASP A 96 -6.31 -17.19 3.58
C ASP A 96 -5.96 -16.24 2.43
N ALA A 97 -4.71 -16.23 1.97
CA ALA A 97 -4.31 -15.50 0.77
C ALA A 97 -5.00 -16.07 -0.48
N ASP A 98 -5.01 -17.38 -0.65
CA ASP A 98 -5.65 -18.08 -1.77
C ASP A 98 -7.14 -17.76 -1.83
N LYS A 99 -7.87 -17.82 -0.70
CA LYS A 99 -9.29 -17.43 -0.65
C LYS A 99 -9.52 -15.99 -1.10
N LEU A 100 -8.60 -15.07 -0.80
CA LEU A 100 -8.71 -13.68 -1.26
C LEU A 100 -8.39 -13.55 -2.74
N TYR A 101 -7.42 -14.31 -3.26
CA TYR A 101 -7.10 -14.34 -4.68
C TYR A 101 -8.21 -14.96 -5.52
N GLU A 102 -8.82 -16.06 -5.06
CA GLU A 102 -9.99 -16.66 -5.70
C GLU A 102 -11.14 -15.66 -5.80
N LYS A 103 -11.47 -14.98 -4.70
CA LYS A 103 -12.47 -13.90 -4.71
C LYS A 103 -12.11 -12.76 -5.65
N LEU A 104 -10.82 -12.43 -5.76
CA LEU A 104 -10.35 -11.40 -6.68
C LEU A 104 -10.55 -11.83 -8.14
N ILE A 105 -10.25 -13.09 -8.46
CA ILE A 105 -10.41 -13.66 -9.81
C ILE A 105 -11.90 -13.76 -10.16
N GLU A 106 -12.74 -14.26 -9.25
CA GLU A 106 -14.19 -14.36 -9.44
C GLU A 106 -14.86 -13.00 -9.65
N ALA A 107 -14.41 -11.97 -8.93
CA ALA A 107 -14.94 -10.62 -9.09
C ALA A 107 -14.39 -9.88 -10.34
N ASP A 108 -13.35 -10.43 -10.98
CA ASP A 108 -12.69 -9.89 -12.17
C ASP A 108 -12.95 -10.80 -13.39
N GLU A 109 -14.21 -11.16 -13.65
CA GLU A 109 -14.64 -11.91 -14.85
C GLU A 109 -14.21 -11.25 -16.19
N THR A 110 -13.71 -10.01 -16.15
CA THR A 110 -13.14 -9.28 -17.30
C THR A 110 -11.63 -9.46 -17.48
N ASN A 111 -10.93 -10.14 -16.57
CA ASN A 111 -9.49 -10.42 -16.70
C ASN A 111 -9.28 -11.90 -17.10
N GLN A 112 -9.92 -12.31 -18.21
CA GLN A 112 -9.60 -13.58 -18.86
C GLN A 112 -8.24 -13.45 -19.58
N VAL A 113 -7.27 -14.24 -19.08
CA VAL A 113 -6.05 -14.78 -19.74
C VAL A 113 -5.25 -13.90 -20.70
#